data_AF-A0A8S3GIL7-F1
#
_entry.id   AF-A0A8S3GIL7-F1
#
_cell.length_a   1.000
_cell.length_b   1.000
_cell.length_c   1.000
_cell.angle_alpha   90.00
_cell.angle_beta   90.00
_cell.angle_gamma   90.00
#
_symmetry.space_group_name_H-M   'P 1'
#
loop_
_entity.id
_entity.type
_entity.pdbx_description
1 polymer ?
#
loop_
_entity_poly.entity_id
_entity_poly.type
_entity_poly.pdbx_seq_one_letter_code
_entity_poly.pdbx_strand_id
1 'polypeptide(L)' 'MSQLGQVAGILGKLNNEYQTTTPKKLKLIDAYLVYVLLTGIVQFAYCLLVGTFPFNSFLSGFISTVGCFILG' A
#
# COMPACT_ATOMS: atom_id res chain seq x y z
N MET A 1 -24.95 1.54 -19.96
CA MET A 1 -23.73 0.74 -20.25
C MET A 1 -22.48 1.62 -20.46
N SER A 2 -22.37 2.82 -19.87
CA SER A 2 -21.33 3.81 -20.23
C SER A 2 -20.34 4.17 -19.11
N GLN A 3 -20.65 3.90 -17.83
CA GLN A 3 -19.78 4.33 -16.73
C GLN A 3 -18.57 3.40 -16.52
N LEU A 4 -18.75 2.08 -16.60
CA LEU A 4 -17.66 1.10 -16.45
C LEU A 4 -16.59 1.24 -17.55
N GLY A 5 -16.99 1.45 -18.80
CA GLY A 5 -16.05 1.63 -19.92
C GLY A 5 -15.23 2.93 -19.82
N GLN A 6 -15.84 4.00 -19.30
CA GLN A 6 -15.16 5.27 -19.07
C GLN A 6 -14.15 5.17 -17.93
N VAL A 7 -14.51 4.49 -16.83
CA VAL A 7 -13.59 4.23 -15.70
C VAL A 7 -12.42 3.35 -16.13
N ALA A 8 -12.69 2.28 -16.90
CA ALA A 8 -11.63 1.43 -17.45
C ALA A 8 -10.67 2.20 -18.38
N GLY A 9 -11.19 3.09 -19.23
CA GLY A 9 -10.38 3.96 -20.08
C GLY A 9 -9.49 4.94 -19.29
N ILE A 10 -10.01 5.49 -18.19
CA ILE A 10 -9.24 6.38 -17.30
C ILE A 10 -8.15 5.61 -16.56
N LEU A 11 -8.45 4.43 -16.01
CA LEU A 11 -7.47 3.56 -15.37
C LEU A 11 -6.34 3.16 -16.33
N GLY A 12 -6.68 2.82 -17.58
CA GLY A 12 -5.70 2.50 -18.62
C GLY A 12 -4.78 3.68 -18.96
N LYS A 13 -5.34 4.89 -19.07
CA LYS A 13 -4.54 6.11 -19.27
C LYS A 13 -3.61 6.38 -18.09
N LEU A 14 -4.12 6.35 -16.86
CA LEU A 14 -3.33 6.59 -15.65
C LEU A 14 -2.17 5.59 -15.52
N ASN A 15 -2.41 4.31 -15.79
CA ASN A 15 -1.36 3.29 -15.74
C ASN A 15 -0.28 3.53 -16.81
N ASN A 16 -0.66 3.90 -18.02
CA ASN A 16 0.30 4.18 -19.09
C ASN A 16 1.15 5.42 -18.77
N GLU A 17 0.51 6.52 -18.34
CA GLU A 17 1.18 7.76 -17.94
C GLU A 17 2.16 7.54 -16.78
N TYR A 18 1.75 6.74 -15.78
CA TYR A 18 2.59 6.35 -14.66
C TYR A 18 3.81 5.52 -15.09
N GLN A 19 3.65 4.65 -16.10
CA GLN A 19 4.76 3.85 -16.60
C GLN A 19 5.78 4.68 -17.38
N THR A 20 5.35 5.68 -18.13
CA THR A 20 6.22 6.50 -18.99
C THR A 20 6.89 7.65 -18.26
N THR A 21 6.19 8.28 -17.32
CA THR A 21 6.62 9.52 -16.66
C THR A 21 7.44 9.25 -15.40
N THR A 22 7.16 8.15 -14.69
CA THR A 22 7.80 7.87 -13.40
C THR A 22 9.15 7.15 -13.59
N PRO A 23 10.27 7.71 -13.06
CA PRO A 23 11.58 7.08 -13.15
C PRO A 23 11.65 5.78 -12.32
N LYS A 24 12.49 4.83 -12.75
CA LYS A 24 12.59 3.48 -12.17
C LYS A 24 12.87 3.46 -10.65
N LYS A 25 13.64 4.43 -10.14
CA LYS A 25 13.93 4.57 -8.70
C LYS A 25 12.68 4.88 -7.88
N LEU A 26 11.80 5.74 -8.39
CA LEU A 26 10.54 6.07 -7.74
C LEU A 26 9.57 4.89 -7.75
N LYS A 27 9.50 4.13 -8.84
CA LYS A 27 8.69 2.89 -8.88
C LYS A 27 9.14 1.83 -7.87
N LEU A 28 10.43 1.77 -7.57
CA LEU A 28 10.97 0.87 -6.54
C LEU A 28 10.53 1.30 -5.14
N ILE A 29 10.54 2.60 -4.85
CA ILE A 29 10.05 3.17 -3.59
C ILE A 29 8.54 2.89 -3.47
N ASP A 30 7.78 3.12 -4.54
CA ASP A 30 6.33 2.85 -4.56
C ASP A 30 6.01 1.36 -4.31
N ALA A 31 6.77 0.44 -4.92
CA ALA A 31 6.66 -0.99 -4.64
C ALA A 31 6.99 -1.36 -3.18
N TYR A 32 7.99 -0.69 -2.59
CA TYR A 32 8.32 -0.85 -1.16
C TYR A 32 7.21 -0.32 -0.26
N LEU A 33 6.63 0.84 -0.57
CA LEU A 33 5.48 1.40 0.16
C LEU A 33 4.27 0.47 0.14
N VAL A 34 3.99 -0.15 -1.01
CA VAL A 34 2.92 -1.18 -1.14
C VAL A 34 3.22 -2.39 -0.26
N TYR A 35 4.46 -2.88 -0.21
CA TYR A 35 4.86 -3.97 0.67
C TYR A 35 4.62 -3.62 2.14
N VAL A 36 5.04 -2.42 2.57
CA VAL A 36 4.87 -1.91 3.93
C VAL A 36 3.40 -1.81 4.33
N LEU A 37 2.54 -1.31 3.42
CA LEU A 37 1.08 -1.26 3.60
C LEU A 37 0.49 -2.67 3.82
N LEU A 38 0.86 -3.62 2.96
CA LEU A 38 0.39 -5.01 3.06
C LEU A 38 0.84 -5.66 4.37
N THR A 39 2.06 -5.39 4.82
CA THR A 39 2.54 -5.91 6.11
C THR A 39 1.72 -5.35 7.28
N GLY A 40 1.38 -4.06 7.26
CA GLY A 40 0.48 -3.44 8.24
C GLY A 40 -0.93 -4.06 8.24
N ILE A 41 -1.49 -4.34 7.06
CA ILE A 41 -2.79 -5.01 6.92
C ILE A 41 -2.75 -6.43 7.50
N VAL A 42 -1.70 -7.19 7.19
CA VAL A 42 -1.53 -8.56 7.71
C VAL A 42 -1.38 -8.55 9.23
N GLN A 43 -0.58 -7.65 9.78
CA GLN A 43 -0.46 -7.48 11.23
C GLN A 43 -1.82 -7.14 11.86
N PHE A 44 -2.59 -6.23 11.24
CA PHE A 44 -3.91 -5.85 11.73
C PHE A 44 -4.91 -7.01 11.68
N ALA A 45 -4.93 -7.77 10.57
CA ALA A 45 -5.77 -8.96 10.43
C ALA A 45 -5.40 -10.04 11.45
N TYR A 46 -4.10 -10.27 11.69
CA TYR A 46 -3.62 -11.22 12.71
C TYR A 46 -4.08 -10.80 14.11
N CYS A 47 -3.98 -9.51 14.43
CA CYS A 47 -4.44 -8.94 15.70
C CYS A 47 -5.95 -9.15 15.91
N LEU A 48 -6.76 -9.00 14.84
CA LEU A 48 -8.20 -9.25 14.89
C LEU A 48 -8.56 -10.74 15.06
N LEU A 49 -7.79 -11.66 14.44
CA LEU A 49 -8.10 -13.09 14.41
C LEU A 49 -7.56 -13.87 15.63
N VAL A 50 -6.33 -13.58 16.05
CA VAL A 50 -5.60 -14.35 17.08
C VAL A 50 -5.57 -13.60 18.42
N GLY A 51 -5.83 -12.29 18.41
CA GLY A 51 -5.83 -11.43 19.58
C GLY A 51 -4.60 -10.54 19.68
N THR A 52 -4.59 -9.70 20.71
CA THR A 52 -3.69 -8.55 20.84
C THR A 52 -2.46 -8.83 21.70
N PHE A 53 -2.16 -10.07 22.10
CA PHE A 53 -1.06 -10.32 23.06
C PHE A 53 0.25 -10.72 22.34
N PRO A 54 1.35 -9.95 22.44
CA PRO A 54 1.55 -8.68 23.17
C PRO A 54 1.24 -7.42 22.33
N PHE A 55 0.41 -6.52 22.89
CA PHE A 55 -0.20 -5.40 22.15
C PHE A 55 0.83 -4.34 21.76
N ASN A 56 1.80 -4.10 22.63
CA ASN A 56 2.82 -3.09 22.42
C ASN A 56 3.76 -3.46 21.25
N SER A 57 4.04 -4.75 21.05
CA SER A 57 4.84 -5.21 19.91
C SER A 57 4.07 -5.12 18.59
N PHE A 58 2.76 -5.40 18.59
CA PHE A 58 1.89 -5.16 17.45
C PHE A 58 1.83 -3.67 17.10
N LEU A 59 1.57 -2.82 18.10
CA LEU A 59 1.46 -1.38 17.90
C LEU A 59 2.78 -0.76 17.42
N SER A 60 3.92 -1.18 17.97
CA SER A 60 5.25 -0.75 17.51
C SER A 60 5.52 -1.17 16.07
N GLY A 61 5.21 -2.42 15.70
CA GLY A 61 5.35 -2.90 14.32
C GLY A 61 4.46 -2.15 13.34
N PHE A 62 3.19 -1.95 13.69
CA PHE A 62 2.22 -1.25 12.87
C PHE A 62 2.59 0.23 12.68
N ILE A 63 2.89 0.96 13.76
CA ILE A 63 3.29 2.37 13.68
C ILE A 63 4.61 2.54 12.93
N SER A 64 5.55 1.58 13.03
CA SER A 64 6.78 1.61 12.23
C SER A 64 6.49 1.46 10.74
N THR A 65 5.57 0.56 10.34
CA THR A 65 5.17 0.44 8.92
C THR A 65 4.47 1.70 8.44
N VAL A 66 3.57 2.29 9.23
CA VAL A 66 2.89 3.55 8.89
C VAL A 66 3.89 4.72 8.80
N GLY A 67 4.86 4.80 9.72
CA GLY A 67 5.90 5.82 9.71
C GLY A 67 6.82 5.73 8.48
N CYS A 68 7.24 4.51 8.12
CA CYS A 68 7.99 4.28 6.88
C CYS A 68 7.17 4.62 5.63
N PHE A 69 5.84 4.43 5.68
CA PHE A 69 4.97 4.79 4.57
C PHE A 69 4.79 6.31 4.40
N ILE A 70 4.73 7.06 5.50
CA ILE A 70 4.55 8.52 5.48
C ILE A 70 5.85 9.25 5.08
N LEU A 71 7.00 8.71 5.47
CA LEU A 71 8.31 9.34 5.25
C LEU A 71 9.02 8.94 3.95
N GLY A 72 8.62 7.81 3.35
CA GLY A 72 9.17 7.28 2.09
C GLY A 72 8.50 7.86 0.86
#